data_AF-A0A1W9HTK1-F1
#
_entry.id   AF-A0A1W9HTK1-F1
#
_cell.length_a   1.000
_cell.length_b   1.000
_cell.length_c   1.000
_cell.angle_alpha   90.00
_cell.angle_beta   90.00
_cell.angle_gamma   90.00
#
_symmetry.space_group_name_H-M   'P 1'
#
loop_
_entity.id
_entity.type
_entity.pdbx_description
1 polymer ?
#
loop_
_entity_poly.entity_id
_entity_poly.type
_entity_poly.pdbx_seq_one_letter_code
_entity_poly.pdbx_strand_id
1 'polypeptide(L)'
;MTNDLLFVYGSFSEGMVHFAKISNYILETFPAQVRGTIYQLEVGYPVLVDGGNDIVFGSVVKLKDADLLYKILDEFHGYSLTEPNKSLYLRSSFVANKVPSMEEIRVLGYTLNPVKLPRGATKISDGNWLRAMSEQPSILNTLTERHKGYIKKLAESDRRETIVYPLDVCRDLERMQIIVDKGRRFALTNLGKEVSRFI
;
A
#
# COMPACT_ATOMS: atom_id res chain seq x y z
N MET A 1 -7.68 -24.94 -6.65
CA MET A 1 -8.62 -23.81 -6.61
C MET A 1 -8.02 -22.78 -5.67
N THR A 2 -7.81 -21.58 -6.19
CA THR A 2 -7.28 -20.47 -5.39
C THR A 2 -8.42 -19.87 -4.57
N ASN A 3 -8.14 -19.48 -3.33
CA ASN A 3 -9.14 -18.86 -2.46
C ASN A 3 -9.63 -17.55 -3.08
N ASP A 4 -10.93 -17.45 -3.35
CA ASP A 4 -11.59 -16.29 -3.96
C ASP A 4 -11.89 -15.18 -2.94
N LEU A 5 -11.57 -15.39 -1.66
CA LEU A 5 -11.74 -14.41 -0.60
C LEU A 5 -10.42 -13.69 -0.29
N LEU A 6 -10.43 -12.37 -0.44
CA LEU A 6 -9.31 -11.49 -0.17
C LEU A 6 -9.69 -10.49 0.94
N PHE A 7 -8.85 -10.37 1.96
CA PHE A 7 -8.95 -9.29 2.93
C PHE A 7 -8.24 -8.04 2.42
N VAL A 8 -8.95 -6.92 2.42
CA VAL A 8 -8.47 -5.61 1.99
C VAL A 8 -8.59 -4.59 3.12
N TYR A 9 -7.61 -3.70 3.19
CA TYR A 9 -7.52 -2.62 4.17
C TYR A 9 -6.75 -1.44 3.55
N GLY A 10 -6.73 -0.31 4.25
CA GLY A 10 -5.91 0.85 3.86
C GLY A 10 -6.23 1.31 2.44
N SER A 11 -5.18 1.46 1.61
CA SER A 11 -5.33 2.00 0.25
C SER A 11 -6.22 1.16 -0.69
N PHE A 12 -6.49 -0.10 -0.37
CA PHE A 12 -7.38 -0.99 -1.12
C PHE A 12 -8.81 -1.05 -0.55
N SER A 13 -9.12 -0.30 0.50
CA SER A 13 -10.51 -0.16 0.98
C SER A 13 -11.34 0.70 0.01
N GLU A 14 -12.65 0.51 0.01
CA GLU A 14 -13.57 1.28 -0.83
C GLU A 14 -13.39 2.80 -0.62
N GLY A 15 -13.36 3.55 -1.72
CA GLY A 15 -13.10 4.99 -1.73
C GLY A 15 -11.61 5.38 -1.64
N MET A 16 -10.69 4.42 -1.48
CA MET A 16 -9.25 4.68 -1.40
C MET A 16 -8.53 4.51 -2.75
N VAL A 17 -7.30 5.02 -2.84
CA VAL A 17 -6.58 5.24 -4.10
C VAL A 17 -6.35 3.98 -4.95
N HIS A 18 -6.27 2.79 -4.33
CA HIS A 18 -6.04 1.54 -5.03
C HIS A 18 -7.29 0.70 -5.23
N PHE A 19 -8.44 1.11 -4.70
CA PHE A 19 -9.67 0.33 -4.81
C PHE A 19 -10.06 0.05 -6.27
N ALA A 20 -9.88 1.03 -7.16
CA ALA A 20 -10.16 0.89 -8.58
C ALA A 20 -9.35 -0.23 -9.27
N LYS A 21 -8.22 -0.67 -8.69
CA LYS A 21 -7.42 -1.80 -9.23
C LYS A 21 -8.11 -3.14 -9.03
N ILE A 22 -8.97 -3.27 -8.02
CA ILE A 22 -9.66 -4.52 -7.66
C ILE A 22 -11.16 -4.48 -7.91
N SER A 23 -11.77 -3.28 -7.98
CA SER A 23 -13.22 -3.10 -7.99
C SER A 23 -13.94 -3.90 -9.08
N ASN A 24 -13.36 -3.96 -10.28
CA ASN A 24 -13.95 -4.70 -11.40
C ASN A 24 -13.96 -6.23 -11.22
N TYR A 25 -13.25 -6.75 -10.22
CA TYR A 25 -13.17 -8.17 -9.88
C TYR A 25 -14.00 -8.54 -8.65
N ILE A 26 -14.62 -7.58 -7.96
CA ILE A 26 -15.38 -7.85 -6.74
C ILE A 26 -16.80 -8.31 -7.10
N LEU A 27 -17.22 -9.43 -6.53
CA LEU A 27 -18.59 -9.93 -6.56
C LEU A 27 -19.39 -9.48 -5.34
N GLU A 28 -18.78 -9.58 -4.15
CA GLU A 28 -19.41 -9.29 -2.87
C GLU A 28 -18.36 -8.70 -1.91
N THR A 29 -18.79 -7.81 -1.01
CA THR A 29 -17.94 -7.20 0.02
C THR A 29 -18.61 -7.31 1.38
N PHE A 30 -17.84 -7.67 2.40
CA PHE A 30 -18.32 -7.73 3.79
C PHE A 30 -17.32 -7.06 4.72
N PRO A 31 -17.78 -6.27 5.71
CA PRO A 31 -16.89 -5.73 6.73
C PRO A 31 -16.32 -6.88 7.57
N ALA A 32 -15.04 -6.79 7.89
CA ALA A 32 -14.33 -7.82 8.64
C ALA A 32 -13.20 -7.23 9.46
N GLN A 33 -12.67 -8.04 10.37
CA GLN A 33 -11.50 -7.69 11.17
C GLN A 33 -10.52 -8.86 11.24
N VAL A 34 -9.25 -8.53 11.43
CA VAL A 34 -8.15 -9.49 11.59
C VAL A 34 -7.30 -9.09 12.79
N ARG A 35 -6.49 -10.02 13.30
CA ARG A 35 -5.45 -9.72 14.29
C ARG A 35 -4.14 -9.38 13.58
N GLY A 36 -3.44 -8.37 14.06
CA GLY A 36 -2.11 -8.04 13.58
C GLY A 36 -1.58 -6.77 14.23
N THR A 37 -0.53 -6.19 13.66
CA THR A 37 -0.08 -4.85 14.05
C THR A 37 -0.07 -3.97 12.81
N ILE A 38 -0.72 -2.81 12.91
CA ILE A 38 -0.81 -1.86 11.81
C ILE A 38 0.12 -0.68 12.06
N TYR A 39 0.84 -0.28 11.01
CA TYR A 39 1.74 0.85 11.02
C TYR A 39 1.28 1.87 9.99
N GLN A 40 1.44 3.15 10.28
CA GLN A 40 1.32 4.22 9.30
C GLN A 40 2.69 4.46 8.65
N LEU A 41 2.75 4.36 7.32
CA LEU A 41 3.93 4.72 6.56
C LEU A 41 4.13 6.25 6.54
N GLU A 42 5.33 6.73 6.18
CA GLU A 42 5.60 8.16 6.03
C GLU A 42 4.72 8.81 4.94
N VAL A 43 4.34 8.05 3.90
CA VAL A 43 3.36 8.49 2.90
C VAL A 43 1.93 8.64 3.47
N GLY A 44 1.68 8.14 4.68
CA GLY A 44 0.44 8.29 5.44
C GLY A 44 -0.55 7.13 5.31
N TYR A 45 -0.31 6.14 4.46
CA TYR A 45 -1.15 4.96 4.33
C TYR A 45 -0.77 3.85 5.31
N PRO A 46 -1.73 3.03 5.76
CA PRO A 46 -1.44 1.98 6.71
C PRO A 46 -0.94 0.70 6.03
N VAL A 47 -0.12 -0.05 6.77
CA VAL A 47 0.39 -1.37 6.41
C VAL A 47 0.21 -2.34 7.57
N LEU A 48 -0.32 -3.53 7.26
CA LEU A 48 -0.50 -4.60 8.23
C LEU A 48 0.76 -5.46 8.29
N VAL A 49 1.28 -5.71 9.49
CA VAL A 49 2.32 -6.69 9.76
C VAL A 49 1.70 -7.82 10.58
N ASP A 50 1.97 -9.05 10.16
CA ASP A 50 1.46 -10.25 10.83
C ASP A 50 2.16 -10.49 12.19
N GLY A 51 1.51 -11.24 13.09
CA GLY A 51 2.03 -11.60 14.42
C GLY A 51 1.68 -10.64 15.56
N GLY A 52 0.82 -9.65 15.32
CA GLY A 52 0.30 -8.74 16.34
C GLY A 52 -1.04 -9.17 16.95
N ASN A 53 -1.42 -8.52 18.05
CA ASN A 53 -2.67 -8.81 18.78
C ASN A 53 -3.76 -7.74 18.61
N ASP A 54 -3.46 -6.66 17.90
CA ASP A 54 -4.37 -5.53 17.71
C ASP A 54 -5.48 -5.92 16.71
N ILE A 55 -6.68 -5.37 16.89
CA ILE A 55 -7.80 -5.60 15.97
C ILE A 55 -7.68 -4.61 14.82
N VAL A 56 -7.57 -5.13 13.60
CA VAL A 56 -7.45 -4.32 12.39
C VAL A 56 -8.71 -4.50 11.55
N PHE A 57 -9.44 -3.40 11.36
CA PHE A 57 -10.66 -3.37 10.55
C PHE A 57 -10.32 -3.29 9.06
N GLY A 58 -11.15 -3.94 8.25
CA GLY A 58 -11.09 -3.91 6.80
C GLY A 58 -12.34 -4.55 6.22
N SER A 59 -12.20 -5.10 5.03
CA SER A 59 -13.28 -5.82 4.36
C SER A 59 -12.75 -7.12 3.76
N VAL A 60 -13.57 -8.15 3.75
CA VAL A 60 -13.38 -9.31 2.89
C VAL A 60 -14.12 -9.06 1.59
N VAL A 61 -13.42 -9.19 0.48
CA VAL A 61 -13.99 -9.15 -0.86
C VAL A 61 -13.97 -10.54 -1.47
N LYS A 62 -15.08 -10.94 -2.07
CA LYS A 62 -15.19 -12.14 -2.88
C LYS A 62 -14.90 -11.78 -4.33
N LEU A 63 -13.99 -12.51 -4.94
CA LEU A 63 -13.43 -12.18 -6.24
C LEU A 63 -13.97 -13.09 -7.35
N LYS A 64 -14.24 -12.52 -8.52
CA LYS A 64 -14.21 -13.27 -9.78
C LYS A 64 -12.79 -13.25 -10.36
N ASP A 65 -12.46 -14.26 -11.15
CA ASP A 65 -11.16 -14.37 -11.84
C ASP A 65 -9.96 -14.22 -10.91
N ALA A 66 -10.05 -14.80 -9.70
CA ALA A 66 -9.11 -14.59 -8.61
C ALA A 66 -7.65 -14.87 -9.03
N ASP A 67 -7.40 -15.92 -9.82
CA ASP A 67 -6.06 -16.27 -10.31
C ASP A 67 -5.40 -15.16 -11.14
N LEU A 68 -6.18 -14.46 -11.98
CA LEU A 68 -5.68 -13.33 -12.77
C LEU A 68 -5.37 -12.15 -11.87
N LEU A 69 -6.31 -11.82 -10.97
CA LEU A 69 -6.14 -10.69 -10.06
C LEU A 69 -4.94 -10.90 -9.12
N TYR A 70 -4.72 -12.11 -8.63
CA TYR A 70 -3.57 -12.41 -7.77
C TYR A 70 -2.23 -12.17 -8.47
N LYS A 71 -2.12 -12.41 -9.78
CA LYS A 71 -0.88 -12.08 -10.53
C LYS A 71 -0.63 -10.57 -10.55
N ILE A 72 -1.68 -9.78 -10.79
CA ILE A 72 -1.60 -8.31 -10.81
C ILE A 72 -1.25 -7.78 -9.41
N LEU A 73 -1.89 -8.34 -8.37
CA LEU A 73 -1.63 -7.95 -6.99
C LEU A 73 -0.25 -8.39 -6.52
N ASP A 74 0.25 -9.56 -6.93
CA ASP A 74 1.60 -10.03 -6.62
C ASP A 74 2.64 -9.05 -7.16
N GLU A 75 2.50 -8.64 -8.43
CA GLU A 75 3.38 -7.64 -9.04
C GLU A 75 3.32 -6.30 -8.29
N PHE A 76 2.11 -5.80 -8.03
CA PHE A 76 1.91 -4.53 -7.30
C PHE A 76 2.54 -4.56 -5.90
N HIS A 77 2.35 -5.65 -5.18
CA HIS A 77 2.85 -5.84 -3.82
C HIS A 77 4.32 -6.27 -3.78
N GLY A 78 4.97 -6.46 -4.94
CA GLY A 78 6.34 -6.96 -5.01
C GLY A 78 6.50 -8.32 -4.33
N TYR A 79 5.49 -9.17 -4.46
CA TYR A 79 5.48 -10.54 -3.97
C TYR A 79 6.13 -11.48 -5.00
N SER A 80 7.08 -12.29 -4.54
CA SER A 80 7.72 -13.34 -5.30
C SER A 80 7.33 -14.70 -4.74
N LEU A 81 6.75 -15.56 -5.58
CA LEU A 81 6.43 -16.94 -5.21
C LEU A 81 7.69 -17.78 -4.98
N THR A 82 8.78 -17.50 -5.70
CA THR A 82 10.04 -18.26 -5.61
C THR A 82 10.92 -17.78 -4.46
N GLU A 83 10.82 -16.51 -4.09
CA GLU A 83 11.58 -15.92 -2.98
C GLU A 83 10.69 -15.11 -2.01
N PRO A 84 9.68 -15.72 -1.34
CA PRO A 84 8.72 -14.99 -0.51
C PRO A 84 9.38 -14.09 0.55
N ASN A 85 10.46 -14.56 1.18
CA ASN A 85 11.19 -13.82 2.23
C ASN A 85 11.87 -12.54 1.73
N LYS A 86 12.13 -12.40 0.42
CA LYS A 86 12.71 -11.20 -0.18
C LYS A 86 11.65 -10.20 -0.66
N SER A 87 10.39 -10.63 -0.73
CA SER A 87 9.25 -9.83 -1.16
C SER A 87 9.05 -8.59 -0.29
N LEU A 88 8.45 -7.55 -0.87
CA LEU A 88 8.05 -6.36 -0.13
C LEU A 88 6.87 -6.68 0.80
N TYR A 89 5.86 -7.35 0.27
CA TYR A 89 4.75 -7.90 1.03
C TYR A 89 4.74 -9.42 0.95
N LEU A 90 4.14 -10.05 1.94
CA LEU A 90 3.88 -11.47 2.00
C LEU A 90 2.41 -11.71 1.68
N ARG A 91 2.13 -12.62 0.75
CA ARG A 91 0.78 -13.14 0.55
C ARG A 91 0.60 -14.39 1.41
N SER A 92 -0.32 -14.33 2.37
CA SER A 92 -0.58 -15.43 3.29
C SER A 92 -2.07 -15.68 3.47
N SER A 93 -2.41 -16.85 3.97
CA SER A 93 -3.78 -17.18 4.38
C SER A 93 -3.91 -17.05 5.89
N PHE A 94 -4.90 -16.29 6.35
CA PHE A 94 -5.21 -16.09 7.76
C PHE A 94 -6.72 -16.06 8.00
N VAL A 95 -7.11 -16.03 9.27
CA VAL A 95 -8.52 -15.97 9.69
C VAL A 95 -8.93 -14.51 9.85
N ALA A 96 -10.05 -14.16 9.21
CA ALA A 96 -10.77 -12.92 9.46
C ALA A 96 -12.09 -13.23 10.18
N ASN A 97 -12.58 -12.31 10.98
CA ASN A 97 -13.93 -12.37 11.56
C ASN A 97 -14.83 -11.41 10.80
N LYS A 98 -15.96 -11.90 10.26
CA LYS A 98 -16.99 -11.04 9.68
C LYS A 98 -17.61 -10.17 10.77
N VAL A 99 -17.90 -8.91 10.45
CA VAL A 99 -18.58 -7.99 11.38
C VAL A 99 -20.03 -7.81 10.91
N PRO A 100 -21.06 -7.87 11.78
CA PRO A 100 -21.00 -8.04 13.23
C PRO A 100 -21.12 -9.51 13.71
N SER A 101 -21.27 -10.49 12.81
CA SER A 101 -21.56 -11.89 13.19
C SER A 101 -20.42 -12.59 13.93
N MET A 102 -19.20 -12.08 13.81
CA MET A 102 -17.95 -12.65 14.34
C MET A 102 -17.59 -14.02 13.77
N GLU A 103 -18.30 -14.48 12.73
CA GLU A 103 -18.02 -15.72 12.01
C GLU A 103 -16.59 -15.71 11.46
N GLU A 104 -15.83 -16.76 11.76
CA GLU A 104 -14.47 -16.95 11.24
C GLU A 104 -14.51 -17.40 9.78
N ILE A 105 -13.71 -16.73 8.95
CA ILE A 105 -13.55 -17.07 7.55
C ILE A 105 -12.09 -17.03 7.15
N ARG A 106 -11.65 -18.03 6.38
CA ARG A 106 -10.28 -18.13 5.88
C ARG A 106 -10.16 -17.32 4.60
N VAL A 107 -9.22 -16.38 4.61
CA VAL A 107 -9.00 -15.43 3.52
C VAL A 107 -7.54 -15.42 3.11
N LEU A 108 -7.25 -14.90 1.93
CA LEU A 108 -5.91 -14.45 1.55
C LEU A 108 -5.77 -12.96 1.85
N GLY A 109 -4.53 -12.49 2.02
CA GLY A 109 -4.25 -11.06 2.15
C GLY A 109 -2.77 -10.77 2.00
N TYR A 110 -2.46 -9.47 1.88
CA TYR A 110 -1.10 -8.98 1.78
C TYR A 110 -0.71 -8.24 3.06
N THR A 111 0.30 -8.76 3.75
CA THR A 111 0.92 -8.10 4.90
C THR A 111 2.31 -7.64 4.53
N LEU A 112 2.76 -6.52 5.06
CA LEU A 112 4.12 -6.05 4.82
C LEU A 112 5.10 -7.04 5.42
N ASN A 113 6.14 -7.39 4.66
CA ASN A 113 7.24 -8.19 5.19
C ASN A 113 7.90 -7.41 6.34
N PRO A 114 7.97 -7.94 7.58
CA PRO A 114 8.52 -7.22 8.72
C PRO A 114 9.95 -6.69 8.48
N VAL A 115 10.76 -7.42 7.71
CA VAL A 115 12.15 -7.05 7.38
C VAL A 115 12.21 -5.83 6.44
N LYS A 116 11.10 -5.51 5.77
CA LYS A 116 10.96 -4.39 4.84
C LYS A 116 10.24 -3.18 5.45
N LEU A 117 9.86 -3.24 6.73
CA LEU A 117 9.22 -2.12 7.42
C LEU A 117 10.15 -0.89 7.42
N PRO A 118 9.72 0.26 6.83
CA PRO A 118 10.51 1.47 6.83
C PRO A 118 10.75 1.99 8.25
N ARG A 119 11.91 2.59 8.49
CA ARG A 119 12.28 3.11 9.82
C ARG A 119 11.38 4.25 10.31
N GLY A 120 10.79 5.02 9.41
CA GLY A 120 9.85 6.09 9.77
C GLY A 120 8.40 5.62 9.90
N ALA A 121 8.11 4.32 9.74
CA ALA A 121 6.78 3.80 9.97
C ALA A 121 6.41 3.87 11.46
N THR A 122 5.23 4.42 11.76
CA THR A 122 4.76 4.62 13.14
C THR A 122 3.68 3.60 13.48
N LYS A 123 3.82 2.88 14.61
CA LYS A 123 2.80 1.92 15.05
C LYS A 123 1.50 2.65 15.42
N ILE A 124 0.35 2.14 14.97
CA ILE A 124 -0.98 2.61 15.37
C ILE A 124 -1.47 1.69 16.51
N SER A 125 -1.41 2.18 17.73
CA SER A 125 -1.56 1.36 18.95
C SER A 125 -2.92 0.71 19.17
N ASP A 126 -3.98 1.21 18.56
CA ASP A 126 -5.35 0.71 18.72
C ASP A 126 -5.92 0.04 17.46
N GLY A 127 -5.07 -0.18 16.45
CA GLY A 127 -5.49 -0.79 15.18
C GLY A 127 -6.37 0.09 14.29
N ASN A 128 -6.79 1.27 14.76
CA ASN A 128 -7.72 2.15 14.06
C ASN A 128 -7.02 3.06 13.07
N TRP A 129 -6.63 2.47 11.94
CA TRP A 129 -5.96 3.19 10.86
C TRP A 129 -6.83 4.27 10.19
N LEU A 130 -8.15 4.14 10.22
CA LEU A 130 -9.07 5.17 9.72
C LEU A 130 -8.91 6.46 10.53
N ARG A 131 -8.85 6.35 11.87
CA ARG A 131 -8.57 7.50 12.74
C ARG A 131 -7.18 8.08 12.46
N ALA A 132 -6.15 7.23 12.40
CA ALA A 132 -4.77 7.66 12.16
C ALA A 132 -4.64 8.43 10.83
N MET A 133 -5.30 7.97 9.76
CA MET A 133 -5.32 8.67 8.47
C MET A 133 -6.10 10.00 8.50
N SER A 134 -7.10 10.12 9.37
CA SER A 134 -7.82 11.39 9.56
C SER A 134 -7.00 12.40 10.37
N GLU A 135 -6.24 11.94 11.37
CA GLU A 135 -5.40 12.78 12.23
C GLU A 135 -4.11 13.21 11.52
N GLN A 136 -3.55 12.31 10.70
CA GLN A 136 -2.36 12.55 9.90
C GLN A 136 -2.62 12.13 8.45
N PRO A 137 -3.18 13.03 7.62
CA PRO A 137 -3.49 12.74 6.23
C PRO A 137 -2.24 12.41 5.41
N SER A 138 -2.45 11.67 4.31
CA SER A 138 -1.38 11.33 3.38
C SER A 138 -0.72 12.57 2.80
N ILE A 139 0.61 12.51 2.62
CA ILE A 139 1.39 13.52 1.88
C ILE A 139 0.86 13.70 0.44
N LEU A 140 0.15 12.72 -0.13
CA LEU A 140 -0.48 12.87 -1.44
C LEU A 140 -1.45 14.03 -1.52
N ASN A 141 -2.08 14.40 -0.40
CA ASN A 141 -3.02 15.53 -0.35
C ASN A 141 -2.30 16.88 -0.49
N THR A 142 -0.98 16.93 -0.29
CA THR A 142 -0.17 18.13 -0.49
C THR A 142 0.47 18.19 -1.89
N LEU A 143 0.31 17.13 -2.70
CA LEU A 143 0.92 17.05 -4.03
C LEU A 143 -0.02 17.59 -5.11
N THR A 144 0.50 18.50 -5.93
CA THR A 144 -0.17 18.95 -7.14
C THR A 144 -0.07 17.90 -8.25
N GLU A 145 -0.89 18.03 -9.30
CA GLU A 145 -0.79 17.14 -10.47
C GLU A 145 0.58 17.24 -11.18
N ARG A 146 1.22 18.41 -11.13
CA ARG A 146 2.61 18.58 -11.61
C ARG A 146 3.59 17.76 -10.78
N HIS A 147 3.42 17.73 -9.46
CA HIS A 147 4.24 16.91 -8.57
C HIS A 147 4.09 15.42 -8.90
N LYS A 148 2.84 14.93 -8.92
CA LYS A 148 2.53 13.52 -9.23
C LYS A 148 3.06 13.12 -10.61
N GLY A 149 2.83 13.96 -11.62
CA GLY A 149 3.32 13.72 -12.97
C GLY A 149 4.85 13.61 -13.05
N TYR A 150 5.60 14.40 -12.28
CA TYR A 150 7.05 14.28 -12.25
C TYR A 150 7.54 13.03 -11.51
N ILE A 151 6.94 12.73 -10.35
CA ILE A 151 7.27 11.53 -9.56
C ILE A 151 7.03 10.27 -10.39
N LYS A 152 5.91 10.20 -11.11
CA LYS A 152 5.57 9.08 -12.00
C LYS A 152 6.62 8.90 -13.10
N LYS A 153 7.01 10.00 -13.78
CA LYS A 153 8.08 9.96 -14.78
C LYS A 153 9.40 9.46 -14.19
N LEU A 154 9.78 9.92 -12.99
CA LEU A 154 11.00 9.46 -12.33
C LEU A 154 10.93 7.98 -11.89
N ALA A 155 9.74 7.46 -11.57
CA ALA A 155 9.54 6.07 -11.21
C ALA A 155 9.62 5.13 -12.43
N GLU A 156 9.11 5.58 -13.58
CA GLU A 156 9.10 4.84 -14.86
C GLU A 156 10.42 4.96 -15.62
N SER A 157 11.19 6.02 -15.39
CA SER A 157 12.42 6.29 -16.12
C SER A 157 13.55 5.35 -15.73
N ASP A 158 14.21 4.82 -16.75
CA ASP A 158 15.45 4.08 -16.55
C ASP A 158 16.54 5.01 -16.00
N ARG A 159 17.45 4.44 -15.21
CA ARG A 159 18.59 5.14 -14.57
C ARG A 159 19.62 5.70 -15.56
N ARG A 160 19.24 6.07 -16.78
CA ARG A 160 20.10 6.65 -17.82
C ARG A 160 19.50 7.91 -18.44
N GLU A 161 18.23 8.18 -18.22
CA GLU A 161 17.54 9.33 -18.81
C GLU A 161 17.53 10.52 -17.83
N THR A 162 17.73 11.73 -18.37
CA THR A 162 17.64 12.97 -17.60
C THR A 162 16.27 13.60 -17.85
N ILE A 163 15.38 13.50 -16.87
CA ILE A 163 14.05 14.14 -16.97
C ILE A 163 14.17 15.59 -16.51
N VAL A 164 14.12 16.50 -17.47
CA VAL A 164 14.03 17.94 -17.21
C VAL A 164 12.61 18.28 -16.79
N TYR A 165 12.47 18.94 -15.64
CA TYR A 165 11.20 19.40 -15.09
C TYR A 165 11.38 20.82 -14.55
N PRO A 166 10.31 21.64 -14.49
CA PRO A 166 10.40 22.98 -13.93
C PRO A 166 11.03 23.02 -12.52
N LEU A 167 11.96 23.96 -12.31
CA LEU A 167 12.78 24.06 -11.09
C LEU A 167 11.96 24.31 -9.82
N ASP A 168 10.79 24.95 -9.94
CA ASP A 168 9.85 25.14 -8.85
C ASP A 168 9.39 23.78 -8.28
N VAL A 169 8.94 22.88 -9.15
CA VAL A 169 8.49 21.54 -8.77
C VAL A 169 9.62 20.71 -8.17
N CYS A 170 10.83 20.77 -8.75
CA CYS A 170 11.97 20.05 -8.19
C CYS A 170 12.29 20.52 -6.77
N ARG A 171 12.36 21.85 -6.56
CA ARG A 171 12.65 22.42 -5.24
C ARG A 171 11.60 22.06 -4.20
N ASP A 172 10.32 22.06 -4.57
CA ASP A 172 9.24 21.69 -3.66
C ASP A 172 9.34 20.20 -3.27
N LEU A 173 9.59 19.32 -4.23
CA LEU A 173 9.74 17.89 -3.97
C LEU A 173 11.03 17.54 -3.19
N GLU A 174 12.11 18.29 -3.37
CA GLU A 174 13.32 18.15 -2.55
C GLU A 174 13.07 18.60 -1.10
N ARG A 175 12.35 19.71 -0.90
CA ARG A 175 11.94 20.18 0.43
C ARG A 175 11.07 19.16 1.15
N MET A 176 10.19 18.48 0.41
CA MET A 176 9.38 17.36 0.90
C MET A 176 10.18 16.05 1.04
N GLN A 177 11.47 16.04 0.70
CA GLN A 177 12.34 14.86 0.72
C GLN A 177 11.86 13.70 -0.16
N ILE A 178 11.04 13.96 -1.17
CA ILE A 178 10.53 12.96 -2.13
C ILE A 178 11.58 12.68 -3.21
N ILE A 179 12.31 13.70 -3.64
CA ILE A 179 13.42 13.56 -4.58
C ILE A 179 14.72 14.07 -3.95
N VAL A 180 15.84 13.70 -4.57
CA VAL A 180 17.17 14.19 -4.21
C VAL A 180 17.97 14.48 -5.47
N ASP A 181 18.66 15.61 -5.51
CA ASP A 181 19.63 15.92 -6.56
C ASP A 181 20.88 15.03 -6.45
N LYS A 182 21.26 14.40 -7.57
CA LYS A 182 22.50 13.63 -7.74
C LYS A 182 23.49 14.36 -8.67
N GLY A 183 23.35 15.67 -8.80
CA GLY A 183 24.16 16.58 -9.61
C GLY A 183 23.73 16.62 -11.08
N ARG A 184 23.69 15.45 -11.75
CA ARG A 184 23.28 15.38 -13.17
C ARG A 184 21.79 15.08 -13.37
N ARG A 185 21.10 14.70 -12.30
CA ARG A 185 19.69 14.27 -12.32
C ARG A 185 19.10 14.22 -10.93
N PHE A 186 17.79 14.27 -10.86
CA PHE A 186 17.03 13.90 -9.67
C PHE A 186 16.79 12.39 -9.60
N ALA A 187 16.66 11.87 -8.38
CA ALA A 187 16.25 10.50 -8.12
C ALA A 187 15.23 10.47 -6.98
N LEU A 188 14.33 9.47 -6.99
CA LEU A 188 13.41 9.24 -5.88
C LEU A 188 14.17 8.78 -4.63
N THR A 189 13.85 9.38 -3.49
CA THR A 189 14.26 8.89 -2.16
C THR A 189 13.48 7.62 -1.79
N ASN A 190 13.65 7.10 -0.57
CA ASN A 190 12.79 6.00 -0.10
C ASN A 190 11.34 6.45 0.02
N LEU A 191 11.10 7.62 0.63
CA LEU A 191 9.78 8.25 0.66
C LEU A 191 9.24 8.48 -0.76
N GLY A 192 10.07 8.94 -1.69
CA GLY A 192 9.64 9.13 -3.08
C GLY A 192 9.19 7.85 -3.77
N LYS A 193 9.87 6.73 -3.52
CA LYS A 193 9.45 5.40 -4.02
C LYS A 193 8.18 4.90 -3.33
N GLU A 194 7.97 5.25 -2.06
CA GLU A 194 6.70 4.96 -1.39
C GLU A 194 5.58 5.78 -2.01
N VAL A 195 5.73 7.10 -2.12
CA VAL A 195 4.79 8.02 -2.76
C VAL A 195 4.43 7.56 -4.18
N SER A 196 5.42 7.16 -4.99
CA SER A 196 5.16 6.73 -6.37
C SER A 196 4.27 5.50 -6.48
N ARG A 197 4.11 4.70 -5.42
CA ARG A 197 3.22 3.53 -5.40
C ARG A 197 1.75 3.88 -5.24
N PHE A 198 1.43 5.10 -4.80
CA PHE A 198 0.07 5.55 -4.47
C PHE A 198 -0.46 6.64 -5.42
N ILE A 199 0.25 6.90 -6.53
CA ILE A 199 -0.12 7.88 -7.58
C ILE A 199 -0.32 7.23 -8.94
#